data_AF-A0A923BF94-F1
#
_entry.id   AF-A0A923BF94-F1
#
_cell.length_a   1.000
_cell.length_b   1.000
_cell.length_c   1.000
_cell.angle_alpha   90.00
_cell.angle_beta   90.00
_cell.angle_gamma   90.00
#
_symmetry.space_group_name_H-M   'P 1'
#
loop_
_entity.id
_entity.type
_entity.pdbx_description
1 polymer ?
#
loop_
_entity_poly.entity_id
_entity_poly.type
_entity_poly.pdbx_seq_one_letter_code
_entity_poly.pdbx_strand_id
1 'polypeptide(L)'
;MVQRRTDPDNMPLDQATVEWSEKTSPFVQVATLILPQQDICTRGQAEYGDALSFNIWRVPPEQTPVGSIAEARKIAYAASAHARREANGQPQEEPRQPRASCPFSAGRPAPDADTCIVQAVIHPAIGIARVGSSEDGWFLGPEVRNPPAQPPGFYRDAHHKLKRQAVRFRVYGVNAKGHIVRELTPDDAKIEWKVQLANTKSAWYGFQLALDIPEAAWAPPTTLRNAGVAERDRLAITPAARTVTGRDAAPRRFDDGRFMDKPVYLGEIFTDDQGRLIVLGGHGAAASYDGSRAVTFANNEAWHDDVADGPVSADVEYQGMRLNVVPAWVVVAPPNYGPQRQSVRTMWDLMRDVAINAGMLPRPRRPSFTFDILPIFERMAGLQWVNAGFASGFGWKGANDLTSAEALAR
;
A
#
# COMPACT_ATOMS: atom_id res chain seq x y z
N MET A 1 27.09 -30.81 -22.90
CA MET A 1 27.87 -32.07 -22.99
C MET A 1 27.85 -32.73 -21.62
N VAL A 2 28.10 -34.04 -21.54
CA VAL A 2 28.17 -34.78 -20.26
C VAL A 2 29.36 -35.75 -20.28
N GLN A 3 29.85 -36.15 -19.12
CA GLN A 3 30.85 -37.22 -18.96
C GLN A 3 30.19 -38.43 -18.29
N ARG A 4 30.54 -39.65 -18.71
CA ARG A 4 30.09 -40.88 -18.05
C ARG A 4 31.03 -41.21 -16.90
N ARG A 5 30.50 -41.56 -15.73
CA ARG A 5 31.32 -42.05 -14.62
C ARG A 5 31.80 -43.47 -14.94
N THR A 6 33.05 -43.61 -15.37
CA THR A 6 33.66 -44.90 -15.76
C THR A 6 34.53 -45.50 -14.66
N ASP A 7 35.04 -44.66 -13.75
CA ASP A 7 35.92 -45.07 -12.64
C ASP A 7 35.42 -44.45 -11.31
N PRO A 8 34.67 -45.20 -10.49
CA PRO A 8 34.14 -44.69 -9.23
C PRO A 8 35.16 -44.15 -8.24
N ASP A 9 36.39 -44.67 -8.25
CA ASP A 9 37.44 -44.35 -7.28
C ASP A 9 38.12 -43.01 -7.60
N ASN A 10 38.23 -42.68 -8.90
CA ASN A 10 38.86 -41.45 -9.38
C ASN A 10 37.86 -40.40 -9.90
N MET A 11 36.56 -40.71 -9.93
CA MET A 11 35.48 -39.80 -10.34
C MET A 11 34.49 -39.60 -9.20
N PRO A 12 34.86 -38.81 -8.16
CA PRO A 12 34.02 -38.59 -7.00
C PRO A 12 32.79 -37.75 -7.36
N LEU A 13 31.64 -38.12 -6.80
CA LEU A 13 30.38 -37.36 -6.94
C LEU A 13 30.27 -36.20 -5.95
N ASP A 14 31.00 -36.29 -4.83
CA ASP A 14 30.88 -35.40 -3.67
C ASP A 14 32.08 -34.47 -3.47
N GLN A 15 32.96 -34.37 -4.47
CA GLN A 15 34.11 -33.46 -4.45
C GLN A 15 34.10 -32.58 -5.70
N ALA A 16 33.33 -31.49 -5.64
CA ALA A 16 33.04 -30.62 -6.77
C ALA A 16 34.28 -29.92 -7.39
N THR A 17 35.44 -29.97 -6.71
CA THR A 17 36.70 -29.38 -7.18
C THR A 17 37.61 -30.38 -7.91
N VAL A 18 37.26 -31.67 -7.94
CA VAL A 18 38.04 -32.70 -8.63
C VAL A 18 37.58 -32.81 -10.07
N GLU A 19 38.47 -32.44 -10.99
CA GLU A 19 38.23 -32.54 -12.43
C GLU A 19 38.29 -34.01 -12.90
N TRP A 20 37.33 -34.43 -13.72
CA TRP A 20 37.33 -35.76 -14.34
C TRP A 20 38.13 -35.73 -15.64
N SER A 21 39.15 -36.58 -15.73
CA SER A 21 40.03 -36.63 -16.91
C SER A 21 39.25 -36.91 -18.19
N GLU A 22 39.38 -36.03 -19.18
CA GLU A 22 38.78 -36.19 -20.51
C GLU A 22 39.33 -37.42 -21.27
N LYS A 23 40.52 -37.90 -20.89
CA LYS A 23 41.10 -39.13 -21.47
C LYS A 23 40.35 -40.38 -21.02
N THR A 24 39.86 -40.41 -19.78
CA THR A 24 39.15 -41.56 -19.20
C THR A 24 37.63 -41.45 -19.30
N SER A 25 37.11 -40.23 -19.42
CA SER A 25 35.71 -39.96 -19.73
C SER A 25 35.61 -38.76 -20.69
N PRO A 26 35.60 -38.99 -22.01
CA PRO A 26 35.45 -37.90 -22.97
C PRO A 26 34.04 -37.29 -22.88
N PHE A 27 33.93 -36.01 -23.18
CA PHE A 27 32.63 -35.33 -23.28
C PHE A 27 31.76 -35.95 -24.38
N VAL A 28 30.55 -36.32 -24.02
CA VAL A 28 29.51 -36.77 -24.94
C VAL A 28 28.56 -35.60 -25.22
N GLN A 29 28.42 -35.25 -26.50
CA GLN A 29 27.38 -34.34 -26.95
C GLN A 29 26.03 -35.06 -26.88
N VAL A 30 25.11 -34.54 -26.06
CA VAL A 30 23.78 -35.14 -25.84
C VAL A 30 22.67 -34.41 -26.58
N ALA A 31 22.89 -33.14 -26.90
CA ALA A 31 21.95 -32.30 -27.62
C ALA A 31 22.66 -31.07 -28.19
N THR A 32 22.04 -30.46 -29.19
CA THR A 32 22.37 -29.10 -29.64
C THR A 32 21.28 -28.17 -29.12
N LEU A 33 21.65 -27.21 -28.28
CA LEU A 33 20.73 -26.19 -27.80
C LEU A 33 20.77 -25.00 -28.75
N ILE A 34 19.67 -24.74 -29.46
CA ILE A 34 19.52 -23.55 -30.29
C ILE A 34 18.82 -22.50 -29.45
N LEU A 35 19.59 -21.54 -28.94
CA LEU A 35 19.05 -20.37 -28.24
C LEU A 35 18.88 -19.23 -29.26
N PRO A 36 17.67 -18.74 -29.52
CA PRO A 36 17.52 -17.52 -30.31
C PRO A 36 18.23 -16.37 -29.60
N GLN A 37 18.77 -15.42 -30.35
CA GLN A 37 19.37 -14.22 -29.76
C GLN A 37 18.32 -13.51 -28.89
N GLN A 38 18.62 -13.38 -27.61
CA GLN A 38 17.78 -12.66 -26.65
C GLN A 38 18.43 -11.32 -26.34
N ASP A 39 17.64 -10.27 -26.26
CA ASP A 39 18.09 -9.04 -25.62
C ASP A 39 17.99 -9.23 -24.11
N ILE A 40 19.12 -9.50 -23.46
CA ILE A 40 19.20 -9.68 -22.00
C ILE A 40 18.97 -8.37 -21.23
N CYS A 41 19.01 -7.23 -21.93
CA CYS A 41 18.63 -5.93 -21.42
C CYS A 41 17.14 -5.63 -21.63
N THR A 42 16.38 -6.58 -22.24
CA THR A 42 14.93 -6.47 -22.35
C THR A 42 14.36 -6.20 -20.97
N ARG A 43 13.55 -5.17 -20.89
CA ARG A 43 13.00 -4.73 -19.61
C ARG A 43 12.06 -5.77 -19.02
N GLY A 44 12.21 -6.08 -17.73
CA GLY A 44 11.50 -7.18 -17.10
C GLY A 44 12.14 -8.56 -17.30
N GLN A 45 13.32 -8.63 -17.93
CA GLN A 45 14.03 -9.90 -18.18
C GLN A 45 14.64 -10.48 -16.89
N ALA A 46 15.10 -9.62 -15.97
CA ALA A 46 15.62 -10.05 -14.67
C ALA A 46 14.50 -10.61 -13.79
N GLU A 47 13.37 -9.91 -13.68
CA GLU A 47 12.21 -10.32 -12.91
C GLU A 47 11.53 -11.55 -13.51
N TYR A 48 11.49 -11.65 -14.85
CA TYR A 48 11.08 -12.87 -15.53
C TYR A 48 12.01 -14.03 -15.21
N GLY A 49 13.33 -13.81 -15.26
CA GLY A 49 14.34 -14.80 -14.88
C GLY A 49 14.19 -15.27 -13.43
N ASP A 50 13.91 -14.35 -12.51
CA ASP A 50 13.67 -14.65 -11.09
C ASP A 50 12.39 -15.46 -10.86
N ALA A 51 11.38 -15.28 -11.71
CA ALA A 51 10.16 -16.08 -11.67
C ALA A 51 10.33 -17.47 -12.30
N LEU A 52 11.38 -17.71 -13.09
CA LEU A 52 11.65 -19.02 -13.67
C LEU A 52 12.25 -19.97 -12.63
N SER A 53 11.77 -21.21 -12.64
CA SER A 53 12.20 -22.27 -11.72
C SER A 53 13.11 -23.25 -12.44
N PHE A 54 14.42 -23.10 -12.22
CA PHE A 54 15.43 -24.08 -12.64
C PHE A 54 15.83 -24.94 -11.45
N ASN A 55 15.56 -26.24 -11.53
CA ASN A 55 15.89 -27.18 -10.47
C ASN A 55 16.51 -28.44 -11.07
N ILE A 56 17.70 -28.82 -10.58
CA ILE A 56 18.45 -29.99 -11.04
C ILE A 56 17.73 -31.32 -10.75
N TRP A 57 16.75 -31.32 -9.84
CA TRP A 57 15.91 -32.46 -9.53
C TRP A 57 14.68 -32.58 -10.44
N ARG A 58 14.47 -31.62 -11.35
CA ARG A 58 13.39 -31.66 -12.34
C ARG A 58 13.83 -32.42 -13.59
N VAL A 59 14.06 -33.72 -13.42
CA VAL A 59 14.53 -34.64 -14.45
C VAL A 59 13.69 -35.92 -14.45
N PRO A 60 13.67 -36.69 -15.54
CA PRO A 60 13.06 -38.02 -15.55
C PRO A 60 13.67 -38.94 -14.47
N PRO A 61 12.93 -39.93 -13.95
CA PRO A 61 13.43 -40.85 -12.92
C PRO A 61 14.77 -41.52 -13.27
N GLU A 62 14.99 -41.83 -14.55
CA GLU A 62 16.22 -42.48 -15.05
C GLU A 62 17.45 -41.57 -14.97
N GLN A 63 17.25 -40.27 -14.77
CA GLN A 63 18.29 -39.25 -14.69
C GLN A 63 18.39 -38.64 -13.29
N THR A 64 17.81 -39.31 -12.28
CA THR A 64 17.83 -38.85 -10.89
C THR A 64 19.25 -38.47 -10.46
N PRO A 65 19.47 -37.24 -9.96
CA PRO A 65 20.79 -36.82 -9.49
C PRO A 65 21.30 -37.72 -8.37
N VAL A 66 22.61 -37.95 -8.34
CA VAL A 66 23.29 -38.83 -7.35
C VAL A 66 24.38 -38.07 -6.60
N GLY A 67 24.66 -38.51 -5.37
CA GLY A 67 25.64 -37.89 -4.47
C GLY A 67 24.99 -37.01 -3.39
N SER A 68 25.69 -36.86 -2.27
CA SER A 68 25.26 -36.06 -1.12
C SER A 68 25.07 -34.58 -1.47
N ILE A 69 25.89 -34.00 -2.36
CA ILE A 69 25.75 -32.60 -2.80
C ILE A 69 24.43 -32.38 -3.53
N ALA A 70 24.05 -33.33 -4.40
CA ALA A 70 22.79 -33.25 -5.11
C ALA A 70 21.61 -33.36 -4.12
N GLU A 71 21.65 -34.33 -3.19
CA GLU A 71 20.61 -34.53 -2.18
C GLU A 71 20.41 -33.29 -1.30
N ALA A 72 21.50 -32.65 -0.86
CA ALA A 72 21.41 -31.40 -0.10
C ALA A 72 20.72 -30.27 -0.91
N ARG A 73 21.03 -30.15 -2.21
CA ARG A 73 20.40 -29.15 -3.09
C ARG A 73 18.90 -29.37 -3.26
N LYS A 74 18.41 -30.61 -3.19
CA LYS A 74 16.97 -30.93 -3.28
C LYS A 74 16.16 -30.14 -2.27
N ILE A 75 16.60 -30.18 -1.02
CA ILE A 75 15.91 -29.56 0.12
C ILE A 75 16.20 -28.05 0.16
N ALA A 76 17.48 -27.67 0.06
CA ALA A 76 17.88 -26.28 0.21
C ALA A 76 17.30 -25.37 -0.89
N TYR A 77 17.30 -25.82 -2.15
CA TYR A 77 16.78 -25.01 -3.25
C TYR A 77 15.27 -24.90 -3.20
N ALA A 78 14.57 -25.98 -2.82
CA ALA A 78 13.11 -25.95 -2.64
C ALA A 78 12.71 -24.95 -1.55
N ALA A 79 13.35 -25.00 -0.39
CA ALA A 79 13.08 -24.09 0.72
C ALA A 79 13.43 -22.62 0.39
N SER A 80 14.60 -22.39 -0.22
CA SER A 80 15.02 -21.04 -0.63
C SER A 80 14.09 -20.44 -1.70
N ALA A 81 13.67 -21.24 -2.68
CA ALA A 81 12.74 -20.79 -3.71
C ALA A 81 11.34 -20.51 -3.13
N HIS A 82 10.87 -21.31 -2.16
CA HIS A 82 9.62 -21.05 -1.44
C HIS A 82 9.67 -19.72 -0.69
N ALA A 83 10.70 -19.51 0.14
CA ALA A 83 10.85 -18.28 0.92
C ALA A 83 10.95 -17.02 0.04
N ARG A 84 11.71 -17.08 -1.08
CA ARG A 84 11.78 -15.96 -2.04
C ARG A 84 10.43 -15.67 -2.69
N ARG A 85 9.67 -16.70 -3.06
CA ARG A 85 8.34 -16.52 -3.65
C ARG A 85 7.35 -15.93 -2.66
N GLU A 86 7.36 -16.38 -1.41
CA GLU A 86 6.52 -15.80 -0.35
C GLU A 86 6.88 -14.34 -0.07
N ALA A 87 8.16 -14.04 0.10
CA ALA A 87 8.62 -12.67 0.36
C ALA A 87 8.32 -11.71 -0.80
N ASN A 88 8.38 -12.20 -2.04
CA ASN A 88 8.19 -11.39 -3.25
C ASN A 88 6.77 -11.47 -3.84
N GLY A 89 5.84 -12.21 -3.22
CA GLY A 89 4.47 -12.39 -3.70
C GLY A 89 4.35 -13.03 -5.10
N GLN A 90 5.26 -13.95 -5.44
CA GLN A 90 5.31 -14.58 -6.77
C GLN A 90 4.48 -15.88 -6.83
N PRO A 91 3.62 -16.09 -7.84
CA PRO A 91 2.84 -17.31 -7.99
C PRO A 91 3.70 -18.52 -8.38
N GLN A 92 3.30 -19.72 -7.95
CA GLN A 92 3.94 -20.98 -8.36
C GLN A 92 3.34 -21.48 -9.68
N GLU A 93 3.66 -20.79 -10.78
CA GLU A 93 3.23 -21.20 -12.12
C GLU A 93 4.43 -21.34 -13.06
N GLU A 94 4.54 -22.52 -13.67
CA GLU A 94 5.55 -22.81 -14.68
C GLU A 94 5.05 -22.33 -16.05
N PRO A 95 5.86 -21.57 -16.81
CA PRO A 95 5.46 -21.13 -18.15
C PRO A 95 5.30 -22.36 -19.05
N ARG A 96 4.08 -22.56 -19.57
CA ARG A 96 3.75 -23.66 -20.51
C ARG A 96 4.11 -23.33 -21.96
N GLN A 97 4.38 -22.06 -22.23
CA GLN A 97 4.81 -21.56 -23.54
C GLN A 97 5.92 -20.53 -23.33
N PRO A 98 6.87 -20.40 -24.26
CA PRO A 98 7.84 -19.31 -24.24
C PRO A 98 7.12 -17.97 -24.19
N ARG A 99 7.64 -17.02 -23.38
CA ARG A 99 7.15 -15.65 -23.39
C ARG A 99 7.22 -15.11 -24.83
N ALA A 100 6.09 -14.72 -25.39
CA ALA A 100 6.05 -14.09 -26.71
C ALA A 100 6.94 -12.84 -26.70
N SER A 101 7.73 -12.66 -27.76
CA SER A 101 8.43 -11.40 -28.01
C SER A 101 7.40 -10.27 -27.98
N CYS A 102 7.69 -9.19 -27.25
CA CYS A 102 6.77 -8.06 -27.13
C CYS A 102 6.31 -7.63 -28.54
N PRO A 103 5.01 -7.75 -28.89
CA PRO A 103 4.54 -7.57 -30.27
C PRO A 103 4.60 -6.11 -30.76
N PHE A 104 5.07 -5.18 -29.93
CA PHE A 104 5.08 -3.74 -30.21
C PHE A 104 6.46 -3.18 -30.60
N SER A 105 7.43 -4.03 -30.99
CA SER A 105 8.70 -3.56 -31.56
C SER A 105 8.58 -3.03 -33.00
N ALA A 106 7.46 -3.26 -33.67
CA ALA A 106 7.19 -2.75 -35.01
C ALA A 106 6.40 -1.42 -34.94
N GLY A 107 7.14 -0.31 -34.97
CA GLY A 107 6.58 1.04 -35.13
C GLY A 107 7.05 1.97 -34.03
N ARG A 108 8.26 2.53 -34.19
CA ARG A 108 8.89 3.45 -33.24
C ARG A 108 8.11 4.77 -33.14
N PRO A 109 7.46 5.09 -32.01
CA PRO A 109 7.11 6.46 -31.67
C PRO A 109 8.36 7.15 -31.08
N ALA A 110 8.36 8.48 -31.01
CA ALA A 110 9.50 9.31 -30.59
C ALA A 110 10.22 8.79 -29.32
N PRO A 111 11.55 8.94 -29.22
CA PRO A 111 12.30 8.52 -28.04
C PRO A 111 11.83 9.34 -26.83
N ASP A 112 11.73 8.67 -25.67
CA ASP A 112 11.65 9.26 -24.32
C ASP A 112 10.32 9.17 -23.54
N ALA A 113 9.34 8.37 -23.97
CA ALA A 113 8.28 7.91 -23.05
C ALA A 113 8.11 6.40 -23.14
N ASP A 114 8.65 5.70 -22.15
CA ASP A 114 8.45 4.28 -21.96
C ASP A 114 7.02 4.02 -21.46
N THR A 115 6.13 3.72 -22.41
CA THR A 115 4.69 3.56 -22.20
C THR A 115 4.25 2.13 -21.90
N CYS A 116 5.19 1.18 -21.76
CA CYS A 116 4.87 -0.21 -21.50
C CYS A 116 4.44 -0.40 -20.04
N ILE A 117 3.16 -0.68 -19.82
CA ILE A 117 2.61 -0.96 -18.48
C ILE A 117 2.91 -2.43 -18.13
N VAL A 118 3.51 -2.66 -16.97
CA VAL A 118 3.86 -4.01 -16.47
C VAL A 118 3.25 -4.33 -15.10
N GLN A 119 2.79 -3.29 -14.39
CA GLN A 119 2.17 -3.36 -13.08
C GLN A 119 1.16 -2.22 -12.98
N ALA A 120 0.22 -2.31 -12.05
CA ALA A 120 -0.62 -1.20 -11.66
C ALA A 120 -0.41 -0.82 -10.19
N VAL A 121 -0.66 0.44 -9.85
CA VAL A 121 -0.60 0.94 -8.48
C VAL A 121 -1.88 1.70 -8.16
N ILE A 122 -2.38 1.56 -6.94
CA ILE A 122 -3.55 2.31 -6.48
C ILE A 122 -3.07 3.59 -5.80
N HIS A 123 -3.60 4.74 -6.23
CA HIS A 123 -3.34 6.03 -5.61
C HIS A 123 -4.63 6.72 -5.15
N PRO A 124 -4.63 7.41 -3.99
CA PRO A 124 -3.50 7.56 -3.07
C PRO A 124 -3.13 6.24 -2.37
N ALA A 125 -1.87 6.09 -1.95
CA ALA A 125 -1.44 4.89 -1.23
C ALA A 125 -2.11 4.76 0.15
N ILE A 126 -2.39 5.90 0.79
CA ILE A 126 -3.23 6.01 1.99
C ILE A 126 -4.28 7.06 1.72
N GLY A 127 -5.54 6.63 1.56
CA GLY A 127 -6.68 7.50 1.37
C GLY A 127 -7.28 7.96 2.69
N ILE A 128 -7.71 9.22 2.77
CA ILE A 128 -8.31 9.80 3.98
C ILE A 128 -9.77 10.18 3.71
N ALA A 129 -10.69 9.35 4.18
CA ALA A 129 -12.10 9.67 4.31
C ALA A 129 -12.37 10.29 5.69
N ARG A 130 -13.51 10.96 5.85
CA ARG A 130 -13.94 11.48 7.16
C ARG A 130 -15.41 11.29 7.39
N VAL A 131 -15.75 10.94 8.62
CA VAL A 131 -17.14 10.82 9.06
C VAL A 131 -17.86 12.18 8.99
N GLY A 132 -19.18 12.14 8.87
CA GLY A 132 -20.04 13.32 8.82
C GLY A 132 -21.49 12.94 9.03
N SER A 133 -22.22 13.76 9.80
CA SER A 133 -23.58 13.43 10.24
C SER A 133 -24.65 13.56 9.16
N SER A 134 -24.33 14.13 8.00
CA SER A 134 -25.24 14.17 6.86
C SER A 134 -25.46 12.76 6.30
N GLU A 135 -26.72 12.40 6.07
CA GLU A 135 -27.11 11.10 5.53
C GLU A 135 -26.64 10.98 4.08
N ASP A 136 -27.04 11.92 3.21
CA ASP A 136 -26.73 11.86 1.78
C ASP A 136 -25.62 12.83 1.35
N GLY A 137 -25.31 13.84 2.19
CA GLY A 137 -24.36 14.90 1.83
C GLY A 137 -22.90 14.45 1.98
N TRP A 138 -22.14 14.60 0.90
CA TRP A 138 -20.70 14.36 0.90
C TRP A 138 -19.95 15.27 -0.08
N PHE A 139 -18.63 15.27 -0.01
CA PHE A 139 -17.73 15.94 -0.96
C PHE A 139 -16.42 15.17 -1.09
N LEU A 140 -15.71 15.34 -2.22
CA LEU A 140 -14.38 14.77 -2.39
C LEU A 140 -13.34 15.50 -1.53
N GLY A 141 -12.54 14.72 -0.80
CA GLY A 141 -11.37 15.23 -0.10
C GLY A 141 -10.35 15.86 -1.05
N PRO A 142 -9.43 16.67 -0.53
CA PRO A 142 -8.44 17.36 -1.36
C PRO A 142 -7.44 16.38 -1.98
N GLU A 143 -7.22 16.53 -3.29
CA GLU A 143 -6.25 15.74 -4.06
C GLU A 143 -4.93 16.50 -4.30
N VAL A 144 -4.86 17.73 -3.80
CA VAL A 144 -3.68 18.60 -3.83
C VAL A 144 -3.36 19.07 -2.42
N ARG A 145 -2.10 19.43 -2.18
CA ARG A 145 -1.63 19.86 -0.85
C ARG A 145 -2.36 21.10 -0.34
N ASN A 146 -2.54 22.09 -1.22
CA ASN A 146 -3.15 23.38 -0.90
C ASN A 146 -4.41 23.55 -1.73
N PRO A 147 -5.54 22.93 -1.33
CA PRO A 147 -6.80 23.06 -2.06
C PRO A 147 -7.36 24.48 -1.94
N PRO A 148 -8.05 25.00 -2.96
CA PRO A 148 -8.75 26.28 -2.86
C PRO A 148 -9.81 26.23 -1.75
N ALA A 149 -10.07 27.38 -1.14
CA ALA A 149 -11.13 27.51 -0.16
C ALA A 149 -12.50 27.25 -0.81
N GLN A 150 -13.36 26.53 -0.09
CA GLN A 150 -14.74 26.32 -0.49
C GLN A 150 -15.61 27.48 -0.02
N PRO A 151 -16.73 27.77 -0.71
CA PRO A 151 -17.63 28.84 -0.31
C PRO A 151 -18.24 28.57 1.08
N PRO A 152 -18.63 29.63 1.82
CA PRO A 152 -19.34 29.48 3.09
C PRO A 152 -20.56 28.54 2.96
N GLY A 153 -20.75 27.67 3.94
CA GLY A 153 -21.84 26.67 3.96
C GLY A 153 -21.54 25.38 3.19
N PHE A 154 -20.48 25.30 2.39
CA PHE A 154 -20.17 24.11 1.57
C PHE A 154 -20.13 22.79 2.34
N TYR A 155 -19.53 22.78 3.53
CA TYR A 155 -19.28 21.56 4.32
C TYR A 155 -20.50 21.04 5.09
N ARG A 156 -21.65 21.74 5.02
CA ARG A 156 -22.89 21.31 5.65
C ARG A 156 -23.99 21.16 4.62
N ASP A 157 -24.93 20.27 4.89
CA ASP A 157 -26.15 20.16 4.08
C ASP A 157 -27.20 21.22 4.47
N ALA A 158 -28.36 21.17 3.83
CA ALA A 158 -29.47 22.09 4.08
C ALA A 158 -30.04 22.01 5.51
N HIS A 159 -29.76 20.93 6.24
CA HIS A 159 -30.17 20.72 7.64
C HIS A 159 -29.03 21.03 8.63
N HIS A 160 -27.96 21.68 8.15
CA HIS A 160 -26.75 21.98 8.91
C HIS A 160 -25.99 20.75 9.43
N LYS A 161 -26.30 19.54 8.95
CA LYS A 161 -25.52 18.34 9.26
C LYS A 161 -24.20 18.38 8.47
N LEU A 162 -23.15 17.81 9.05
CA LEU A 162 -21.83 17.85 8.45
C LEU A 162 -21.74 16.84 7.30
N LYS A 163 -21.33 17.29 6.11
CA LYS A 163 -21.10 16.40 4.98
C LYS A 163 -19.93 15.46 5.23
N ARG A 164 -20.04 14.22 4.77
CA ARG A 164 -18.94 13.24 4.79
C ARG A 164 -17.84 13.65 3.81
N GLN A 165 -16.57 13.44 4.15
CA GLN A 165 -15.47 13.60 3.21
C GLN A 165 -15.17 12.24 2.58
N ALA A 166 -15.35 12.13 1.27
CA ALA A 166 -14.97 10.96 0.50
C ALA A 166 -13.49 10.98 0.14
N VAL A 167 -12.92 9.81 -0.09
CA VAL A 167 -11.65 9.68 -0.82
C VAL A 167 -11.88 9.01 -2.17
N ARG A 168 -11.17 9.48 -3.18
CA ARG A 168 -11.14 8.88 -4.52
C ARG A 168 -9.84 8.15 -4.76
N PHE A 169 -9.94 6.89 -5.17
CA PHE A 169 -8.82 6.07 -5.58
C PHE A 169 -8.83 5.86 -7.10
N ARG A 170 -7.63 5.83 -7.67
CA ARG A 170 -7.36 5.62 -9.09
C ARG A 170 -6.37 4.49 -9.25
N VAL A 171 -6.46 3.79 -10.38
CA VAL A 171 -5.45 2.82 -10.79
C VAL A 171 -4.53 3.49 -11.80
N TYR A 172 -3.23 3.42 -11.58
CA TYR A 172 -2.23 3.89 -12.53
C TYR A 172 -1.42 2.72 -13.06
N GLY A 173 -1.34 2.60 -14.38
CA GLY A 173 -0.41 1.69 -15.03
C GLY A 173 1.01 2.24 -14.89
N VAL A 174 1.92 1.42 -14.37
CA VAL A 174 3.33 1.77 -14.21
C VAL A 174 4.19 0.91 -15.10
N ASN A 175 5.25 1.52 -15.60
CA ASN A 175 6.27 0.83 -16.36
C ASN A 175 7.28 0.14 -15.42
N ALA A 176 8.13 -0.74 -15.93
CA ALA A 176 9.08 -1.50 -15.09
C ALA A 176 10.19 -0.65 -14.43
N LYS A 177 10.19 0.68 -14.60
CA LYS A 177 11.05 1.63 -13.88
C LYS A 177 10.30 2.24 -12.68
N GLY A 178 9.05 1.83 -12.46
CA GLY A 178 8.15 2.40 -11.45
C GLY A 178 7.55 3.75 -11.85
N HIS A 179 7.71 4.21 -13.09
CA HIS A 179 7.09 5.46 -13.52
C HIS A 179 5.64 5.23 -13.93
N ILE A 180 4.76 6.11 -13.45
CA ILE A 180 3.36 6.17 -13.89
C ILE A 180 3.33 6.52 -15.38
N VAL A 181 2.73 5.64 -16.18
CA VAL A 181 2.50 5.85 -17.61
C VAL A 181 1.20 6.60 -17.84
N ARG A 182 0.10 6.10 -17.26
CA ARG A 182 -1.23 6.70 -17.32
C ARG A 182 -2.15 6.13 -16.26
N GLU A 183 -3.28 6.80 -16.07
CA GLU A 183 -4.43 6.23 -15.37
C GLU A 183 -5.05 5.11 -16.22
N LEU A 184 -5.46 4.02 -15.57
CA LEU A 184 -6.25 2.95 -16.16
C LEU A 184 -7.70 3.13 -15.75
N THR A 185 -8.62 2.97 -16.71
CA THR A 185 -10.06 3.16 -16.51
C THR A 185 -10.83 2.02 -17.19
N PRO A 186 -12.16 1.94 -17.03
CA PRO A 186 -12.98 0.99 -17.78
C PRO A 186 -12.89 1.12 -19.31
N ASP A 187 -12.33 2.21 -19.86
CA ASP A 187 -12.13 2.35 -21.32
C ASP A 187 -11.02 1.46 -21.86
N ASP A 188 -9.99 1.17 -21.04
CA ASP A 188 -8.78 0.48 -21.49
C ASP A 188 -8.36 -0.70 -20.60
N ALA A 189 -9.01 -0.88 -19.44
CA ALA A 189 -8.81 -2.02 -18.53
C ALA A 189 -10.14 -2.50 -17.92
N LYS A 190 -10.22 -3.80 -17.58
CA LYS A 190 -11.24 -4.29 -16.65
C LYS A 190 -10.72 -4.09 -15.24
N ILE A 191 -11.50 -3.40 -14.41
CA ILE A 191 -11.12 -3.06 -13.03
C ILE A 191 -12.25 -3.50 -12.10
N GLU A 192 -11.94 -4.38 -11.16
CA GLU A 192 -12.81 -4.69 -10.02
C GLU A 192 -12.13 -4.23 -8.74
N TRP A 193 -12.76 -3.31 -8.03
CA TRP A 193 -12.29 -2.82 -6.74
C TRP A 193 -12.76 -3.74 -5.62
N LYS A 194 -11.94 -3.90 -4.59
CA LYS A 194 -12.27 -4.59 -3.35
C LYS A 194 -11.78 -3.79 -2.15
N VAL A 195 -12.67 -3.55 -1.19
CA VAL A 195 -12.37 -2.83 0.05
C VAL A 195 -12.90 -3.60 1.24
N GLN A 196 -12.12 -3.65 2.32
CA GLN A 196 -12.56 -4.17 3.61
C GLN A 196 -12.30 -3.10 4.66
N LEU A 197 -13.33 -2.71 5.40
CA LEU A 197 -13.20 -1.78 6.53
C LEU A 197 -13.32 -2.54 7.84
N ALA A 198 -12.60 -2.09 8.87
CA ALA A 198 -12.76 -2.59 10.22
C ALA A 198 -12.56 -1.48 11.26
N ASN A 199 -13.16 -1.67 12.43
CA ASN A 199 -12.86 -0.90 13.63
C ASN A 199 -12.53 -1.85 14.77
N THR A 200 -11.29 -1.81 15.24
CA THR A 200 -10.78 -2.69 16.29
C THR A 200 -10.51 -1.96 17.60
N LYS A 201 -10.90 -0.68 17.71
CA LYS A 201 -10.56 0.18 18.86
C LYS A 201 -10.99 -0.40 20.20
N SER A 202 -12.18 -0.99 20.26
CA SER A 202 -12.76 -1.54 21.50
C SER A 202 -12.15 -2.90 21.85
N ALA A 203 -11.61 -3.61 20.86
CA ALA A 203 -10.86 -4.85 21.01
C ALA A 203 -9.35 -4.62 21.30
N TRP A 204 -8.88 -3.37 21.20
CA TRP A 204 -7.46 -3.04 21.36
C TRP A 204 -7.06 -2.72 22.82
N TYR A 205 -5.78 -2.39 23.00
CA TYR A 205 -5.24 -1.85 24.24
C TYR A 205 -5.69 -0.41 24.49
N GLY A 206 -5.67 -0.01 25.75
CA GLY A 206 -5.83 1.37 26.15
C GLY A 206 -4.69 2.23 25.63
N PHE A 207 -5.00 3.49 25.33
CA PHE A 207 -3.98 4.49 25.01
C PHE A 207 -3.56 5.22 26.29
N GLN A 208 -2.28 5.17 26.64
CA GLN A 208 -1.70 5.93 27.76
C GLN A 208 -0.68 6.95 27.25
N LEU A 209 0.26 6.47 26.43
CA LEU A 209 1.28 7.24 25.74
C LEU A 209 1.73 6.48 24.48
N ALA A 210 2.53 7.13 23.65
CA ALA A 210 3.12 6.50 22.46
C ALA A 210 4.26 5.56 22.87
N LEU A 211 4.21 4.28 22.49
CA LEU A 211 5.16 3.27 22.98
C LEU A 211 6.55 3.33 22.33
N ASP A 212 6.73 4.19 21.33
CA ASP A 212 7.97 4.41 20.59
C ASP A 212 8.82 5.58 21.13
N ILE A 213 8.41 6.20 22.25
CA ILE A 213 9.17 7.26 22.92
C ILE A 213 10.04 6.69 24.05
N PRO A 214 11.17 7.32 24.40
CA PRO A 214 12.06 6.85 25.48
C PRO A 214 11.36 6.68 26.83
N GLU A 215 10.39 7.54 27.15
CA GLU A 215 9.62 7.53 28.39
C GLU A 215 8.78 6.25 28.54
N ALA A 216 8.43 5.58 27.43
CA ALA A 216 7.65 4.34 27.46
C ALA A 216 8.36 3.19 28.19
N ALA A 217 9.69 3.20 28.21
CA ALA A 217 10.49 2.19 28.91
C ALA A 217 10.25 2.16 30.43
N TRP A 218 9.74 3.26 31.00
CA TRP A 218 9.50 3.43 32.43
C TRP A 218 8.01 3.47 32.78
N ALA A 219 7.13 3.43 31.79
CA ALA A 219 5.70 3.50 31.99
C ALA A 219 5.13 2.12 32.40
N PRO A 220 4.07 2.09 33.24
CA PRO A 220 3.32 0.87 33.46
C PRO A 220 2.78 0.29 32.14
N PRO A 221 2.69 -1.04 32.00
CA PRO A 221 2.09 -1.66 30.83
C PRO A 221 0.64 -1.20 30.62
N THR A 222 0.26 -0.96 29.36
CA THR A 222 -1.14 -0.70 29.02
C THR A 222 -1.99 -1.98 29.13
N THR A 223 -3.23 -1.83 29.55
CA THR A 223 -4.20 -2.92 29.66
C THR A 223 -5.13 -2.93 28.45
N LEU A 224 -5.84 -4.04 28.25
CA LEU A 224 -6.90 -4.12 27.24
C LEU A 224 -8.03 -3.15 27.58
N ARG A 225 -8.59 -2.50 26.56
CA ARG A 225 -9.96 -1.97 26.67
C ARG A 225 -10.94 -3.13 26.75
N ASN A 226 -12.06 -2.93 27.44
CA ASN A 226 -13.10 -3.95 27.62
C ASN A 226 -12.53 -5.22 28.29
N ALA A 227 -11.64 -5.07 29.27
CA ALA A 227 -10.89 -6.19 29.84
C ALA A 227 -11.78 -7.27 30.47
N GLY A 228 -12.98 -6.90 30.94
CA GLY A 228 -13.97 -7.82 31.49
C GLY A 228 -14.75 -8.64 30.44
N VAL A 229 -14.57 -8.37 29.14
CA VAL A 229 -15.27 -9.10 28.07
C VAL A 229 -14.43 -10.27 27.60
N ALA A 230 -14.89 -11.50 27.89
CA ALA A 230 -14.20 -12.73 27.52
C ALA A 230 -14.23 -12.99 26.00
N GLU A 231 -15.37 -12.79 25.35
CA GLU A 231 -15.55 -12.97 23.90
C GLU A 231 -15.03 -11.74 23.12
N ARG A 232 -13.71 -11.65 22.94
CA ARG A 232 -13.03 -10.48 22.36
C ARG A 232 -13.45 -10.14 20.93
N ASP A 233 -13.79 -11.13 20.12
CA ASP A 233 -14.18 -10.93 18.72
C ASP A 233 -15.45 -10.09 18.58
N ARG A 234 -16.31 -10.07 19.61
CA ARG A 234 -17.53 -9.25 19.65
C ARG A 234 -17.22 -7.75 19.81
N LEU A 235 -15.99 -7.38 20.13
CA LEU A 235 -15.58 -5.97 20.31
C LEU A 235 -15.03 -5.33 19.03
N ALA A 236 -14.66 -6.13 18.03
CA ALA A 236 -14.21 -5.63 16.75
C ALA A 236 -15.39 -5.57 15.77
N ILE A 237 -15.52 -4.46 15.05
CA ILE A 237 -16.52 -4.29 14.00
C ILE A 237 -15.84 -4.63 12.67
N THR A 238 -16.17 -5.79 12.10
CA THR A 238 -15.52 -6.34 10.91
C THR A 238 -16.54 -6.74 9.84
N PRO A 239 -17.19 -5.76 9.18
CA PRO A 239 -18.11 -6.04 8.07
C PRO A 239 -17.41 -6.81 6.94
N ALA A 240 -18.20 -7.51 6.12
CA ALA A 240 -17.66 -8.26 5.00
C ALA A 240 -17.07 -7.31 3.94
N ALA A 241 -16.00 -7.75 3.27
CA ALA A 241 -15.41 -7.01 2.17
C ALA A 241 -16.45 -6.72 1.07
N ARG A 242 -16.38 -5.54 0.47
CA ARG A 242 -17.26 -5.10 -0.62
C ARG A 242 -16.47 -4.98 -1.91
N THR A 243 -17.10 -5.37 -3.01
CA THR A 243 -16.56 -5.23 -4.36
C THR A 243 -17.45 -4.33 -5.22
N VAL A 244 -16.82 -3.59 -6.14
CA VAL A 244 -17.52 -2.72 -7.07
C VAL A 244 -16.74 -2.61 -8.39
N THR A 245 -17.44 -2.56 -9.51
CA THR A 245 -16.84 -2.52 -10.86
C THR A 245 -17.71 -1.70 -11.81
N GLY A 246 -17.12 -1.19 -12.89
CA GLY A 246 -17.79 -0.38 -13.89
C GLY A 246 -17.88 1.10 -13.52
N ARG A 247 -18.52 1.88 -14.40
CA ARG A 247 -18.82 3.31 -14.19
C ARG A 247 -20.12 3.45 -13.42
N ASP A 248 -20.22 4.51 -12.61
CA ASP A 248 -21.45 4.88 -11.88
C ASP A 248 -22.07 3.71 -11.10
N ALA A 249 -21.23 2.83 -10.56
CA ALA A 249 -21.71 1.65 -9.87
C ALA A 249 -22.39 2.05 -8.56
N ALA A 250 -23.54 1.42 -8.26
CA ALA A 250 -24.32 1.75 -7.09
C ALA A 250 -23.55 1.49 -5.77
N PRO A 251 -23.83 2.27 -4.70
CA PRO A 251 -23.16 2.09 -3.41
C PRO A 251 -23.31 0.69 -2.81
N ARG A 252 -22.19 0.17 -2.31
CA ARG A 252 -22.09 -1.07 -1.53
C ARG A 252 -21.71 -0.71 -0.09
N ARG A 253 -22.61 -0.99 0.84
CA ARG A 253 -22.55 -0.54 2.25
C ARG A 253 -21.86 -1.55 3.15
N PHE A 254 -21.08 -1.07 4.11
CA PHE A 254 -20.49 -1.86 5.20
C PHE A 254 -21.42 -1.81 6.41
N ASP A 255 -22.58 -2.47 6.31
CA ASP A 255 -23.70 -2.45 7.26
C ASP A 255 -23.97 -3.81 7.94
N ASP A 256 -23.14 -4.81 7.67
CA ASP A 256 -23.19 -6.15 8.29
C ASP A 256 -22.23 -6.33 9.48
N GLY A 257 -21.43 -5.30 9.80
CA GLY A 257 -20.56 -5.26 10.97
C GLY A 257 -21.36 -5.05 12.26
N ARG A 258 -20.88 -5.62 13.38
CA ARG A 258 -21.51 -5.49 14.69
C ARG A 258 -20.49 -5.16 15.77
N PHE A 259 -20.94 -4.40 16.77
CA PHE A 259 -20.27 -4.28 18.06
C PHE A 259 -21.18 -4.88 19.12
N MET A 260 -20.70 -5.91 19.80
CA MET A 260 -21.54 -6.81 20.58
C MET A 260 -22.68 -7.33 19.70
N ASP A 261 -23.94 -7.02 20.03
CA ASP A 261 -25.10 -7.42 19.25
C ASP A 261 -25.67 -6.28 18.38
N LYS A 262 -25.08 -5.08 18.45
CA LYS A 262 -25.57 -3.88 17.76
C LYS A 262 -24.96 -3.74 16.37
N PRO A 263 -25.76 -3.55 15.31
CA PRO A 263 -25.24 -3.27 13.98
C PRO A 263 -24.55 -1.90 13.94
N VAL A 264 -23.42 -1.83 13.25
CA VAL A 264 -22.64 -0.59 13.09
C VAL A 264 -22.28 -0.41 11.63
N TYR A 265 -22.73 0.71 11.06
CA TYR A 265 -22.40 1.10 9.70
C TYR A 265 -21.02 1.77 9.65
N LEU A 266 -20.08 1.23 8.88
CA LEU A 266 -18.72 1.79 8.76
C LEU A 266 -18.50 2.66 7.50
N GLY A 267 -19.47 2.71 6.59
CA GLY A 267 -19.37 3.47 5.34
C GLY A 267 -19.83 2.70 4.12
N GLU A 268 -19.42 3.18 2.94
CA GLU A 268 -19.81 2.59 1.65
C GLU A 268 -18.78 2.88 0.56
N ILE A 269 -18.79 2.03 -0.48
CA ILE A 269 -18.00 2.21 -1.70
C ILE A 269 -18.88 2.26 -2.94
N PHE A 270 -18.46 3.05 -3.93
CA PHE A 270 -19.08 3.13 -5.25
C PHE A 270 -18.03 3.57 -6.29
N THR A 271 -18.41 3.68 -7.56
CA THR A 271 -17.53 4.26 -8.58
C THR A 271 -18.11 5.54 -9.17
N ASP A 272 -17.23 6.47 -9.55
CA ASP A 272 -17.62 7.65 -10.32
C ASP A 272 -17.85 7.32 -11.81
N ASP A 273 -18.15 8.35 -12.59
CA ASP A 273 -18.39 8.29 -14.03
C ASP A 273 -17.17 7.77 -14.81
N GLN A 274 -15.97 7.80 -14.22
CA GLN A 274 -14.73 7.27 -14.76
C GLN A 274 -14.34 5.89 -14.21
N GLY A 275 -15.21 5.27 -13.42
CA GLY A 275 -14.93 3.98 -12.79
C GLY A 275 -13.90 4.05 -11.66
N ARG A 276 -13.58 5.25 -11.16
CA ARG A 276 -12.68 5.45 -10.02
C ARG A 276 -13.42 5.12 -8.74
N LEU A 277 -12.75 4.44 -7.82
CA LEU A 277 -13.35 4.06 -6.55
C LEU A 277 -13.53 5.29 -5.66
N ILE A 278 -14.74 5.47 -5.15
CA ILE A 278 -15.05 6.43 -4.10
C ILE A 278 -15.34 5.66 -2.80
N VAL A 279 -14.71 6.08 -1.71
CA VAL A 279 -14.94 5.51 -0.38
C VAL A 279 -15.44 6.60 0.56
N LEU A 280 -16.59 6.35 1.20
CA LEU A 280 -17.16 7.14 2.28
C LEU A 280 -17.03 6.37 3.59
N GLY A 281 -16.78 7.11 4.68
CA GLY A 281 -16.84 6.56 6.04
C GLY A 281 -18.24 6.58 6.66
N GLY A 282 -18.30 6.24 7.94
CA GLY A 282 -19.51 6.31 8.76
C GLY A 282 -20.08 7.73 8.93
N HIS A 283 -21.14 7.84 9.73
CA HIS A 283 -21.88 9.08 9.98
C HIS A 283 -21.43 9.85 11.23
N GLY A 284 -20.38 9.38 11.92
CA GLY A 284 -19.88 9.97 13.16
C GLY A 284 -20.68 9.51 14.38
N ALA A 285 -21.32 8.35 14.30
CA ALA A 285 -22.04 7.73 15.39
C ALA A 285 -21.05 7.13 16.40
N ALA A 286 -21.30 7.39 17.68
CA ALA A 286 -20.60 6.77 18.80
C ALA A 286 -21.62 6.45 19.90
N ALA A 287 -21.51 5.27 20.50
CA ALA A 287 -22.44 4.80 21.51
C ALA A 287 -21.81 3.75 22.41
N SER A 288 -22.40 3.55 23.58
CA SER A 288 -22.16 2.38 24.41
C SER A 288 -23.19 1.28 24.16
N TYR A 289 -22.79 0.03 24.34
CA TYR A 289 -23.75 -1.07 24.24
C TYR A 289 -24.67 -1.15 25.45
N ASP A 290 -24.23 -0.68 26.62
CA ASP A 290 -24.87 -0.80 27.94
C ASP A 290 -25.42 0.52 28.52
N GLY A 291 -25.27 1.65 27.82
CA GLY A 291 -25.69 2.97 28.31
C GLY A 291 -24.69 3.66 29.25
N SER A 292 -23.50 3.09 29.42
CA SER A 292 -22.39 3.73 30.14
C SER A 292 -22.00 5.08 29.52
N ARG A 293 -21.54 6.00 30.37
CA ARG A 293 -21.07 7.33 29.96
C ARG A 293 -19.59 7.26 29.58
N ALA A 294 -19.20 7.91 28.48
CA ALA A 294 -17.80 8.18 28.20
C ALA A 294 -17.28 9.24 29.18
N VAL A 295 -16.28 8.90 29.98
CA VAL A 295 -15.76 9.75 31.06
C VAL A 295 -14.25 9.99 30.96
N THR A 296 -13.55 9.29 30.07
CA THR A 296 -12.12 9.50 29.81
C THR A 296 -11.92 9.99 28.37
N PHE A 297 -10.75 10.59 28.12
CA PHE A 297 -10.45 11.14 26.80
C PHE A 297 -10.26 10.06 25.72
N ALA A 298 -9.78 8.86 26.09
CA ALA A 298 -9.39 7.83 25.12
C ALA A 298 -9.94 6.43 25.42
N ASN A 299 -10.06 6.03 26.69
CA ASN A 299 -10.33 4.64 27.08
C ASN A 299 -11.69 4.56 27.78
N ASN A 300 -12.73 4.29 26.99
CA ASN A 300 -14.09 4.19 27.49
C ASN A 300 -14.58 2.75 27.24
N GLU A 301 -14.76 2.02 28.34
CA GLU A 301 -15.29 0.65 28.32
C GLU A 301 -16.72 0.66 27.78
N ALA A 302 -17.14 -0.41 27.11
CA ALA A 302 -18.43 -0.60 26.45
C ALA A 302 -18.76 0.35 25.28
N TRP A 303 -17.85 1.26 24.91
CA TRP A 303 -18.06 2.19 23.79
C TRP A 303 -17.53 1.65 22.47
N HIS A 304 -18.18 2.07 21.38
CA HIS A 304 -17.70 1.99 20.01
C HIS A 304 -17.96 3.31 19.28
N ASP A 305 -17.33 3.46 18.12
CA ASP A 305 -17.62 4.50 17.13
C ASP A 305 -17.63 3.90 15.72
N ASP A 306 -17.87 4.74 14.72
CA ASP A 306 -18.00 4.35 13.31
C ASP A 306 -16.87 4.89 12.41
N VAL A 307 -15.73 5.24 13.01
CA VAL A 307 -14.50 5.34 12.23
C VAL A 307 -14.03 3.93 11.86
N ALA A 308 -13.14 3.84 10.90
CA ALA A 308 -12.61 2.57 10.41
C ALA A 308 -11.33 2.80 9.61
N ASP A 309 -10.63 1.72 9.32
CA ASP A 309 -9.59 1.69 8.32
C ASP A 309 -9.54 0.30 7.67
N GLY A 310 -8.80 0.18 6.56
CA GLY A 310 -8.56 -1.13 5.97
C GLY A 310 -8.01 -1.10 4.54
N PRO A 311 -7.77 -2.29 3.97
CA PRO A 311 -7.13 -2.42 2.67
C PRO A 311 -8.06 -2.02 1.52
N VAL A 312 -7.44 -1.43 0.49
CA VAL A 312 -8.03 -1.17 -0.82
C VAL A 312 -7.20 -1.91 -1.87
N SER A 313 -7.81 -2.88 -2.55
CA SER A 313 -7.18 -3.65 -3.62
C SER A 313 -8.02 -3.59 -4.90
N ALA A 314 -7.44 -3.97 -6.02
CA ALA A 314 -8.17 -4.11 -7.26
C ALA A 314 -7.64 -5.29 -8.08
N ASP A 315 -8.53 -5.96 -8.79
CA ASP A 315 -8.18 -6.86 -9.88
C ASP A 315 -8.22 -6.07 -11.19
N VAL A 316 -7.08 -6.06 -11.91
CA VAL A 316 -6.90 -5.26 -13.12
C VAL A 316 -6.47 -6.17 -14.28
N GLU A 317 -7.29 -6.23 -15.33
CA GLU A 317 -6.96 -6.85 -16.61
C GLU A 317 -6.80 -5.76 -17.66
N TYR A 318 -5.58 -5.58 -18.16
CA TYR A 318 -5.22 -4.56 -19.14
C TYR A 318 -4.75 -5.25 -20.43
N GLN A 319 -5.43 -4.98 -21.56
CA GLN A 319 -5.13 -5.61 -22.86
C GLN A 319 -5.03 -7.15 -22.83
N GLY A 320 -5.90 -7.80 -22.04
CA GLY A 320 -5.93 -9.25 -21.87
C GLY A 320 -4.87 -9.81 -20.91
N MET A 321 -4.07 -8.95 -20.26
CA MET A 321 -3.09 -9.32 -19.26
C MET A 321 -3.56 -8.91 -17.87
N ARG A 322 -3.57 -9.87 -16.92
CA ARG A 322 -3.78 -9.55 -15.51
C ARG A 322 -2.53 -8.89 -14.95
N LEU A 323 -2.67 -7.67 -14.45
CA LEU A 323 -1.56 -6.91 -13.86
C LEU A 323 -1.42 -7.27 -12.38
N ASN A 324 -0.18 -7.28 -11.89
CA ASN A 324 0.06 -7.17 -10.45
C ASN A 324 -0.37 -5.76 -10.00
N VAL A 325 -1.10 -5.66 -8.89
CA VAL A 325 -1.62 -4.37 -8.40
C VAL A 325 -1.07 -4.09 -7.01
N VAL A 326 -0.28 -3.02 -6.87
CA VAL A 326 0.15 -2.55 -5.54
C VAL A 326 -1.07 -1.97 -4.82
N PRO A 327 -1.46 -2.53 -3.67
CA PRO A 327 -2.66 -2.11 -2.97
C PRO A 327 -2.46 -0.76 -2.28
N ALA A 328 -3.56 -0.18 -1.82
CA ALA A 328 -3.60 1.00 -0.98
C ALA A 328 -4.30 0.69 0.35
N TRP A 329 -4.36 1.70 1.22
CA TRP A 329 -5.11 1.68 2.47
C TRP A 329 -6.09 2.84 2.50
N VAL A 330 -7.20 2.70 3.20
CA VAL A 330 -8.11 3.80 3.53
C VAL A 330 -8.18 3.97 5.04
N VAL A 331 -8.20 5.22 5.50
CA VAL A 331 -8.45 5.60 6.89
C VAL A 331 -9.64 6.55 6.90
N VAL A 332 -10.65 6.20 7.71
CA VAL A 332 -11.78 7.06 8.02
C VAL A 332 -11.47 7.79 9.32
N ALA A 333 -11.27 9.11 9.24
CA ALA A 333 -10.92 9.94 10.39
C ALA A 333 -12.11 10.78 10.89
N PRO A 334 -11.98 11.42 12.07
CA PRO A 334 -12.91 12.49 12.47
C PRO A 334 -12.95 13.64 11.45
N PRO A 335 -13.97 14.51 11.50
CA PRO A 335 -14.04 15.70 10.65
C PRO A 335 -12.79 16.58 10.68
N ASN A 336 -12.47 17.23 9.56
CA ASN A 336 -11.52 18.33 9.53
C ASN A 336 -12.28 19.65 9.62
N TYR A 337 -12.31 20.25 10.81
CA TYR A 337 -13.01 21.52 11.04
C TYR A 337 -12.24 22.75 10.52
N GLY A 338 -10.99 22.59 10.10
CA GLY A 338 -10.16 23.67 9.56
C GLY A 338 -9.43 23.23 8.28
N PRO A 339 -10.13 22.91 7.18
CA PRO A 339 -9.52 22.31 5.99
C PRO A 339 -8.48 23.18 5.30
N GLN A 340 -8.50 24.49 5.56
CA GLN A 340 -7.53 25.46 5.05
C GLN A 340 -6.32 25.66 5.99
N ARG A 341 -6.28 24.98 7.14
CA ARG A 341 -5.24 25.09 8.15
C ARG A 341 -4.50 23.75 8.24
N GLN A 342 -3.20 23.79 7.97
CA GLN A 342 -2.32 22.64 8.12
C GLN A 342 -1.58 22.72 9.47
N SER A 343 -1.36 21.58 10.12
CA SER A 343 -0.45 21.49 11.25
C SER A 343 1.00 21.75 10.79
N VAL A 344 1.86 22.18 11.71
CA VAL A 344 3.29 22.47 11.42
C VAL A 344 3.95 21.27 10.73
N ARG A 345 3.76 20.07 11.30
CA ARG A 345 4.12 18.79 10.69
C ARG A 345 2.86 18.03 10.31
N THR A 346 2.80 17.56 9.07
CA THR A 346 1.71 16.72 8.55
C THR A 346 2.09 15.23 8.57
N MET A 347 1.12 14.34 8.39
CA MET A 347 1.41 12.91 8.22
C MET A 347 2.27 12.66 6.97
N TRP A 348 2.13 13.47 5.92
CA TRP A 348 3.02 13.42 4.76
C TRP A 348 4.48 13.69 5.13
N ASP A 349 4.73 14.70 5.97
CA ASP A 349 6.08 15.03 6.41
C ASP A 349 6.69 13.91 7.28
N LEU A 350 5.86 13.28 8.13
CA LEU A 350 6.26 12.09 8.89
C LEU A 350 6.58 10.90 7.98
N MET A 351 5.73 10.58 7.01
CA MET A 351 5.96 9.45 6.09
C MET A 351 7.18 9.67 5.20
N ARG A 352 7.43 10.91 4.76
CA ARG A 352 8.67 11.26 4.04
C ARG A 352 9.91 11.02 4.90
N ASP A 353 9.88 11.44 6.15
CA ASP A 353 10.97 11.23 7.10
C ASP A 353 11.21 9.73 7.37
N VAL A 354 10.15 8.97 7.64
CA VAL A 354 10.22 7.50 7.78
C VAL A 354 10.83 6.84 6.55
N ALA A 355 10.38 7.20 5.34
CA ALA A 355 10.91 6.64 4.11
C ALA A 355 12.40 7.00 3.87
N ILE A 356 12.83 8.19 4.27
CA ILE A 356 14.24 8.59 4.22
C ILE A 356 15.08 7.76 5.21
N ASN A 357 14.62 7.63 6.45
CA ASN A 357 15.32 6.88 7.49
C ASN A 357 15.38 5.37 7.18
N ALA A 358 14.37 4.85 6.48
CA ALA A 358 14.35 3.47 5.98
C ALA A 358 15.15 3.26 4.68
N GLY A 359 15.77 4.30 4.11
CA GLY A 359 16.53 4.21 2.86
C GLY A 359 15.69 4.05 1.59
N MET A 360 14.37 4.23 1.68
CA MET A 360 13.44 4.16 0.55
C MET A 360 13.40 5.45 -0.27
N LEU A 361 13.75 6.59 0.35
CA LEU A 361 13.88 7.88 -0.32
C LEU A 361 15.24 8.50 -0.03
N PRO A 362 15.88 9.16 -1.03
CA PRO A 362 17.13 9.84 -0.79
C PRO A 362 16.93 11.05 0.13
N ARG A 363 17.78 11.17 1.15
CA ARG A 363 17.86 12.40 1.94
C ARG A 363 18.36 13.56 1.05
N PRO A 364 17.67 14.71 0.99
CA PRO A 364 18.17 15.87 0.25
C PRO A 364 19.53 16.32 0.78
N ARG A 365 20.50 16.56 -0.12
CA ARG A 365 21.83 17.08 0.27
C ARG A 365 21.76 18.49 0.83
N ARG A 366 20.81 19.30 0.37
CA ARG A 366 20.51 20.65 0.84
C ARG A 366 19.00 20.85 0.85
N PRO A 367 18.42 21.46 1.89
CA PRO A 367 16.99 21.78 1.91
C PRO A 367 16.69 22.88 0.87
N SER A 368 15.54 22.77 0.23
CA SER A 368 14.97 23.85 -0.57
C SER A 368 14.22 24.81 0.34
N PHE A 369 14.52 26.11 0.29
CA PHE A 369 13.74 27.09 1.06
C PHE A 369 12.25 27.00 0.71
N THR A 370 11.90 27.06 -0.58
CA THR A 370 10.51 27.03 -1.04
C THR A 370 9.74 25.76 -0.70
N PHE A 371 10.38 24.58 -0.74
CA PHE A 371 9.68 23.30 -0.62
C PHE A 371 9.85 22.62 0.74
N ASP A 372 10.91 22.93 1.49
CA ASP A 372 11.22 22.27 2.76
C ASP A 372 11.14 23.22 3.97
N ILE A 373 11.33 24.54 3.80
CA ILE A 373 11.39 25.52 4.91
C ILE A 373 10.18 26.45 4.94
N LEU A 374 9.90 27.15 3.85
CA LEU A 374 8.80 28.11 3.72
C LEU A 374 7.44 27.51 4.16
N PRO A 375 7.08 26.26 3.79
CA PRO A 375 5.83 25.68 4.25
C PRO A 375 5.73 25.59 5.78
N ILE A 376 6.85 25.40 6.49
CA ILE A 376 6.86 25.37 7.96
C ILE A 376 6.46 26.75 8.51
N PHE A 377 7.02 27.83 7.94
CA PHE A 377 6.71 29.20 8.34
C PHE A 377 5.25 29.56 8.05
N GLU A 378 4.78 29.26 6.83
CA GLU A 378 3.41 29.49 6.40
C GLU A 378 2.40 28.73 7.27
N ARG A 379 2.72 27.50 7.69
CA ARG A 379 1.87 26.71 8.59
C ARG A 379 1.84 27.28 10.00
N MET A 380 2.98 27.68 10.56
CA MET A 380 3.04 28.32 11.88
C MET A 380 2.23 29.61 11.90
N ALA A 381 2.42 30.48 10.91
CA ALA A 381 1.62 31.70 10.76
C ALA A 381 0.15 31.36 10.50
N GLY A 382 -0.14 30.37 9.66
CA GLY A 382 -1.49 29.96 9.30
C GLY A 382 -2.31 29.42 10.47
N LEU A 383 -1.66 28.88 11.51
CA LEU A 383 -2.32 28.40 12.74
C LEU A 383 -2.81 29.51 13.67
N GLN A 384 -2.48 30.78 13.41
CA GLN A 384 -2.99 31.93 14.18
C GLN A 384 -4.53 31.96 14.27
N TRP A 385 -5.21 31.46 13.24
CA TRP A 385 -6.68 31.46 13.16
C TRP A 385 -7.36 30.45 14.09
N VAL A 386 -6.59 29.51 14.66
CA VAL A 386 -7.12 28.41 15.48
C VAL A 386 -6.37 28.25 16.81
N ASN A 387 -5.32 29.03 17.04
CA ASN A 387 -4.50 28.92 18.25
C ASN A 387 -3.87 30.26 18.65
N ALA A 388 -4.19 30.75 19.86
CA ALA A 388 -3.73 32.03 20.39
C ALA A 388 -2.21 32.09 20.61
N GLY A 389 -1.58 30.97 20.98
CA GLY A 389 -0.12 30.89 21.10
C GLY A 389 0.59 31.06 19.76
N PHE A 390 0.07 30.41 18.71
CA PHE A 390 0.56 30.64 17.34
C PHE A 390 0.29 32.07 16.87
N ALA A 391 -0.87 32.65 17.20
CA ALA A 391 -1.18 34.04 16.85
C ALA A 391 -0.17 35.03 17.47
N SER A 392 0.13 34.88 18.77
CA SER A 392 1.09 35.75 19.45
C SER A 392 2.54 35.50 19.01
N GLY A 393 2.91 34.24 18.77
CA GLY A 393 4.28 33.84 18.49
C GLY A 393 4.69 34.01 17.03
N PHE A 394 3.85 33.57 16.09
CA PHE A 394 4.18 33.41 14.67
C PHE A 394 3.14 34.02 13.72
N GLY A 395 2.03 34.54 14.25
CA GLY A 395 0.97 35.17 13.47
C GLY A 395 1.39 36.53 12.91
N TRP A 396 0.46 37.20 12.24
CA TRP A 396 0.69 38.52 11.65
C TRP A 396 1.18 39.51 12.71
N LYS A 397 2.38 40.09 12.50
CA LYS A 397 3.05 40.99 13.47
C LYS A 397 3.33 40.34 14.83
N GLY A 398 3.35 39.01 14.90
CA GLY A 398 3.78 38.27 16.08
C GLY A 398 5.28 38.43 16.35
N ALA A 399 5.74 37.94 17.50
CA ALA A 399 7.13 38.05 17.93
C ALA A 399 8.12 37.48 16.91
N ASN A 400 7.72 36.43 16.19
CA ASN A 400 8.48 35.74 15.15
C ASN A 400 7.62 35.58 13.89
N ASP A 401 7.13 36.67 13.29
CA ASP A 401 6.45 36.62 11.98
C ASP A 401 7.45 36.29 10.86
N LEU A 402 7.69 34.99 10.68
CA LEU A 402 8.60 34.42 9.69
C LEU A 402 8.04 34.49 8.26
N THR A 403 6.83 35.02 8.08
CA THR A 403 6.20 35.21 6.77
C THR A 403 6.20 36.67 6.31
N SER A 404 6.72 37.58 7.13
CA SER A 404 6.89 38.99 6.75
C SER A 404 7.89 39.14 5.58
N ALA A 405 7.67 40.17 4.76
CA ALA A 405 8.56 40.45 3.62
C ALA A 405 10.02 40.66 4.05
N GLU A 406 10.24 41.26 5.22
CA GLU A 406 11.57 41.43 5.79
C GLU A 406 12.20 40.09 6.20
N ALA A 407 11.44 39.19 6.85
CA ALA A 407 11.94 37.88 7.24
C ALA A 407 12.26 36.99 6.03
N LEU A 408 11.42 37.03 4.99
CA LEU A 408 11.60 36.23 3.77
C LEU A 408 12.75 36.73 2.86
N ALA A 409 13.19 37.98 3.02
CA ALA A 409 14.30 38.54 2.25
C ALA A 409 15.69 38.24 2.86
N ARG A 410 15.74 37.76 4.11
CA ARG A 410 16.97 37.32 4.80
C ARG A 410 17.27 35.87 4.47
#